data_AF-A0A954GAZ8-F1
#
_entry.id   AF-A0A954GAZ8-F1
#
_cell.length_a   1.000
_cell.length_b   1.000
_cell.length_c   1.000
_cell.angle_alpha   90.00
_cell.angle_beta   90.00
_cell.angle_gamma   90.00
#
_symmetry.space_group_name_H-M   'P 1'
#
loop_
_entity.id
_entity.type
_entity.pdbx_description
1 polymer ?
#
loop_
_entity_poly.entity_id
_entity_poly.type
_entity_poly.pdbx_seq_one_letter_code
_entity_poly.pdbx_strand_id
1 'polypeptide(L)'
;AGLIALSHQGTAADKEAVLTALNRIDLQHLTQQQLLALLRAYELCFIRLGAPTEAQANVIRQRLQPLYPHATSSANHLLCELLVYLKDETVVPQTVNLLTDTSTQEEQIRAARTLTFAQQGWNQDLQQKFLVWLAHARTFSGGKQLTERLRDIRVDFLDTLTEQQRQQKSKEIAALDKPLVEEEIVPARPVVQDWKLDDLEPHLSAVATNRNFKSARQALLAASCLKCHRIGSTGAQIGPDLTNVG
;
A
#
# COMPACT_ATOMS: atom_id res chain seq x y z
N ALA A 1 -27.44 10.53 4.97
CA ALA A 1 -27.18 11.60 5.95
C ALA A 1 -27.70 11.24 7.34
N GLY A 2 -28.99 10.96 7.53
CA GLY A 2 -29.57 10.69 8.86
C GLY A 2 -28.90 9.54 9.64
N LEU A 3 -28.59 8.41 8.98
CA LEU A 3 -27.93 7.28 9.64
C LEU A 3 -26.50 7.59 10.09
N ILE A 4 -25.75 8.34 9.29
CA ILE A 4 -24.40 8.81 9.65
C ILE A 4 -24.47 9.72 10.88
N ALA A 5 -25.40 10.68 10.89
CA ALA A 5 -25.61 11.56 12.03
C ALA A 5 -25.98 10.79 13.30
N LEU A 6 -26.87 9.80 13.18
CA LEU A 6 -27.23 8.91 14.29
C LEU A 6 -26.03 8.09 14.77
N SER A 7 -25.16 7.60 13.88
CA SER A 7 -23.91 6.93 14.30
C SER A 7 -22.94 7.86 15.05
N HIS A 8 -22.99 9.17 14.82
CA HIS A 8 -22.13 10.13 15.55
C HIS A 8 -22.66 10.51 16.94
N GLN A 9 -23.98 10.57 17.11
CA GLN A 9 -24.61 11.08 18.34
C GLN A 9 -25.33 10.01 19.16
N GLY A 10 -25.55 8.83 18.58
CA GLY A 10 -26.25 7.73 19.20
C GLY A 10 -25.37 6.93 20.16
N THR A 11 -25.98 5.87 20.70
CA THR A 11 -25.39 4.94 21.67
C THR A 11 -25.41 3.52 21.11
N ALA A 12 -24.82 2.57 21.84
CA ALA A 12 -24.84 1.16 21.45
C ALA A 12 -26.27 0.59 21.25
N ALA A 13 -27.29 1.18 21.89
CA ALA A 13 -28.69 0.79 21.72
C ALA A 13 -29.25 1.11 20.32
N ASP A 14 -28.69 2.12 19.63
CA ASP A 14 -29.16 2.57 18.32
C ASP A 14 -28.63 1.70 17.16
N LYS A 15 -27.62 0.86 17.43
CA LYS A 15 -26.93 0.03 16.43
C LYS A 15 -27.92 -0.82 15.62
N GLU A 16 -28.85 -1.50 16.29
CA GLU A 16 -29.80 -2.40 15.63
C GLU A 16 -30.69 -1.65 14.63
N ALA A 17 -31.19 -0.48 15.02
CA ALA A 17 -32.02 0.36 14.17
C ALA A 17 -31.22 0.89 12.97
N VAL A 18 -29.98 1.32 13.18
CA VAL A 18 -29.09 1.77 12.09
C VAL A 18 -28.81 0.63 11.11
N LEU A 19 -28.42 -0.54 11.58
CA LEU A 19 -28.14 -1.69 10.71
C LEU A 19 -29.39 -2.15 9.96
N THR A 20 -30.54 -2.20 10.63
CA THR A 20 -31.83 -2.50 10.00
C THR A 20 -32.13 -1.52 8.87
N ALA A 21 -31.92 -0.21 9.08
CA ALA A 21 -32.14 0.79 8.06
C ALA A 21 -31.14 0.68 6.89
N LEU A 22 -29.85 0.46 7.17
CA LEU A 22 -28.83 0.27 6.13
C LEU A 22 -29.13 -0.98 5.27
N ASN A 23 -29.52 -2.09 5.91
CA ASN A 23 -29.81 -3.36 5.24
C ASN A 23 -31.06 -3.30 4.32
N ARG A 24 -31.92 -2.28 4.47
CA ARG A 24 -33.08 -2.07 3.59
C ARG A 24 -32.74 -1.34 2.29
N ILE A 25 -31.59 -0.66 2.20
CA ILE A 25 -31.23 0.17 1.05
C ILE A 25 -30.77 -0.69 -0.12
N ASP A 26 -31.59 -0.85 -1.16
CA ASP A 26 -31.23 -1.62 -2.35
C ASP A 26 -29.91 -1.14 -2.99
N LEU A 27 -28.98 -2.08 -3.18
CA LEU A 27 -27.63 -1.83 -3.69
C LEU A 27 -27.59 -1.71 -5.21
N GLN A 28 -28.55 -2.28 -5.94
CA GLN A 28 -28.53 -2.34 -7.40
C GLN A 28 -28.74 -0.98 -8.07
N HIS A 29 -29.39 -0.05 -7.36
CA HIS A 29 -29.81 1.24 -7.91
C HIS A 29 -29.03 2.43 -7.32
N LEU A 30 -27.90 2.16 -6.66
CA LEU A 30 -27.09 3.22 -6.05
C LEU A 30 -26.14 3.86 -7.07
N THR A 31 -26.13 5.19 -7.09
CA THR A 31 -25.00 5.92 -7.67
C THR A 31 -23.72 5.61 -6.88
N GLN A 32 -22.55 5.83 -7.51
CA GLN A 32 -21.26 5.64 -6.83
C GLN A 32 -21.17 6.40 -5.50
N GLN A 33 -21.62 7.65 -5.46
CA GLN A 33 -21.60 8.46 -4.23
C GLN A 33 -22.51 7.86 -3.13
N GLN A 34 -23.67 7.34 -3.50
CA GLN A 34 -24.58 6.70 -2.55
C GLN A 34 -24.02 5.38 -2.02
N LEU A 35 -23.37 4.58 -2.89
CA LEU A 35 -22.68 3.36 -2.47
C LEU A 35 -21.58 3.68 -1.46
N LEU A 36 -20.71 4.65 -1.76
CA LEU A 36 -19.64 5.06 -0.83
C LEU A 36 -20.20 5.58 0.50
N ALA A 37 -21.30 6.36 0.47
CA ALA A 37 -21.96 6.83 1.67
C ALA A 37 -22.57 5.70 2.51
N LEU A 38 -23.12 4.67 1.86
CA LEU A 38 -23.66 3.48 2.52
C LEU A 38 -22.55 2.65 3.18
N LEU A 39 -21.45 2.38 2.48
CA LEU A 39 -20.30 1.65 3.03
C LEU A 39 -19.73 2.42 4.23
N ARG A 40 -19.55 3.74 4.09
CA ARG A 40 -19.07 4.58 5.19
C ARG A 40 -20.02 4.61 6.39
N ALA A 41 -21.33 4.49 6.17
CA ALA A 41 -22.30 4.42 7.26
C ALA A 41 -22.18 3.10 8.04
N TYR A 42 -21.89 1.96 7.39
CA TYR A 42 -21.57 0.72 8.10
C TYR A 42 -20.31 0.87 8.96
N GLU A 43 -19.22 1.40 8.40
CA GLU A 43 -17.97 1.62 9.14
C GLU A 43 -18.18 2.50 10.37
N LEU A 44 -18.87 3.63 10.20
CA LEU A 44 -19.15 4.54 11.31
C LEU A 44 -20.06 3.91 12.37
N CYS A 45 -21.05 3.13 11.96
CA CYS A 45 -21.89 2.37 12.87
C CYS A 45 -21.04 1.46 13.76
N PHE A 46 -20.10 0.69 13.18
CA PHE A 46 -19.26 -0.22 13.95
C PHE A 46 -18.24 0.49 14.84
N ILE A 47 -17.64 1.58 14.35
CA ILE A 47 -16.65 2.37 15.12
C ILE A 47 -17.30 3.04 16.34
N ARG A 48 -18.55 3.54 16.20
CA ARG A 48 -19.19 4.39 17.20
C ARG A 48 -20.22 3.67 18.07
N LEU A 49 -21.02 2.80 17.46
CA LEU A 49 -22.12 2.09 18.13
C LEU A 49 -21.75 0.65 18.51
N GLY A 50 -20.53 0.21 18.18
CA GLY A 50 -19.95 -1.06 18.58
C GLY A 50 -20.00 -2.15 17.51
N ALA A 51 -19.21 -3.21 17.72
CA ALA A 51 -19.05 -4.31 16.79
C ALA A 51 -20.39 -5.03 16.49
N PRO A 52 -20.57 -5.55 15.26
CA PRO A 52 -21.74 -6.38 14.94
C PRO A 52 -21.68 -7.71 15.69
N THR A 53 -22.84 -8.31 15.94
CA THR A 53 -22.90 -9.74 16.31
C THR A 53 -22.50 -10.59 15.11
N GLU A 54 -22.17 -11.86 15.33
CA GLU A 54 -21.81 -12.77 14.23
C GLU A 54 -22.95 -12.91 13.19
N ALA A 55 -24.20 -12.96 13.64
CA ALA A 55 -25.36 -12.98 12.76
C ALA A 55 -25.48 -11.70 11.91
N GLN A 56 -25.29 -10.52 12.52
CA GLN A 56 -25.30 -9.25 11.80
C GLN A 56 -24.13 -9.18 10.79
N ALA A 57 -22.94 -9.61 11.20
CA ALA A 57 -21.77 -9.63 10.35
C ALA A 57 -21.97 -10.51 9.12
N ASN A 58 -22.57 -11.69 9.30
CA ASN A 58 -22.86 -12.62 8.20
C ASN A 58 -23.88 -12.06 7.20
N VAL A 59 -24.95 -11.40 7.67
CA VAL A 59 -25.92 -10.74 6.78
C VAL A 59 -25.25 -9.66 5.94
N ILE A 60 -24.42 -8.82 6.57
CA ILE A 60 -23.76 -7.70 5.90
C ILE A 60 -22.69 -8.21 4.93
N ARG A 61 -21.94 -9.25 5.32
CA ARG A 61 -20.97 -9.93 4.45
C ARG A 61 -21.62 -10.44 3.18
N GLN A 62 -22.68 -11.25 3.28
CA GLN A 62 -23.41 -11.81 2.12
C GLN A 62 -23.96 -10.72 1.21
N ARG A 63 -24.34 -9.57 1.78
CA ARG A 63 -24.82 -8.42 1.03
C ARG A 63 -23.71 -7.71 0.25
N LEU A 64 -22.52 -7.55 0.84
CA LEU A 64 -21.43 -6.75 0.28
C LEU A 64 -20.45 -7.56 -0.59
N GLN A 65 -20.29 -8.85 -0.30
CA GLN A 65 -19.35 -9.73 -1.02
C GLN A 65 -19.55 -9.73 -2.55
N PRO A 66 -20.78 -9.76 -3.10
CA PRO A 66 -20.98 -9.73 -4.55
C PRO A 66 -20.55 -8.42 -5.23
N LEU A 67 -20.34 -7.34 -4.46
CA LEU A 67 -19.86 -6.07 -4.99
C LEU A 67 -18.33 -6.00 -5.10
N TYR A 68 -17.60 -6.98 -4.57
CA TYR A 68 -16.14 -6.98 -4.51
C TYR A 68 -15.54 -8.11 -5.37
N PRO A 69 -14.55 -7.82 -6.25
CA PRO A 69 -14.06 -6.49 -6.61
C PRO A 69 -15.07 -5.65 -7.38
N HIS A 70 -15.07 -4.35 -7.13
CA HIS A 70 -15.85 -3.33 -7.81
C HIS A 70 -15.05 -2.66 -8.95
N ALA A 71 -15.76 -2.07 -9.91
CA ALA A 71 -15.17 -1.34 -11.04
C ALA A 71 -14.40 -0.05 -10.66
N THR A 72 -14.56 0.44 -9.43
CA THR A 72 -13.99 1.71 -8.98
C THR A 72 -13.14 1.50 -7.75
N SER A 73 -11.93 2.05 -7.73
CA SER A 73 -11.00 1.85 -6.61
C SER A 73 -11.47 2.44 -5.29
N SER A 74 -12.24 3.53 -5.32
CA SER A 74 -12.87 4.11 -4.11
C SER A 74 -13.82 3.12 -3.43
N ALA A 75 -14.58 2.35 -4.20
CA ALA A 75 -15.49 1.33 -3.66
C ALA A 75 -14.69 0.11 -3.19
N ASN A 76 -13.68 -0.32 -3.94
CA ASN A 76 -12.78 -1.41 -3.52
C ASN A 76 -12.11 -1.13 -2.18
N HIS A 77 -11.69 0.11 -1.94
CA HIS A 77 -11.09 0.50 -0.67
C HIS A 77 -12.03 0.21 0.51
N LEU A 78 -13.25 0.75 0.49
CA LEU A 78 -14.18 0.61 1.62
C LEU A 78 -14.74 -0.83 1.73
N LEU A 79 -15.00 -1.48 0.59
CA LEU A 79 -15.43 -2.88 0.57
C LEU A 79 -14.35 -3.81 1.15
N CYS A 80 -13.09 -3.62 0.78
CA CYS A 80 -11.98 -4.44 1.30
C CYS A 80 -11.86 -4.28 2.82
N GLU A 81 -11.89 -3.05 3.33
CA GLU A 81 -11.82 -2.79 4.78
C GLU A 81 -12.99 -3.43 5.54
N LEU A 82 -14.22 -3.24 5.06
CA LEU A 82 -15.41 -3.84 5.66
C LEU A 82 -15.37 -5.37 5.60
N LEU A 83 -15.04 -5.96 4.45
CA LEU A 83 -15.04 -7.42 4.30
C LEU A 83 -13.92 -8.07 5.14
N VAL A 84 -12.75 -7.44 5.25
CA VAL A 84 -11.68 -7.89 6.17
C VAL A 84 -12.16 -7.78 7.63
N TYR A 85 -12.74 -6.65 8.03
CA TYR A 85 -13.27 -6.45 9.38
C TYR A 85 -14.37 -7.47 9.73
N LEU A 86 -15.24 -7.77 8.77
CA LEU A 86 -16.30 -8.75 8.93
C LEU A 86 -15.77 -10.18 8.94
N LYS A 87 -14.50 -10.43 8.55
CA LYS A 87 -13.86 -11.75 8.40
C LYS A 87 -14.34 -12.57 7.21
N ASP A 88 -14.47 -11.93 6.05
CA ASP A 88 -14.85 -12.63 4.82
C ASP A 88 -13.68 -13.51 4.33
N GLU A 89 -13.94 -14.77 4.01
CA GLU A 89 -12.88 -15.69 3.58
C GLU A 89 -12.42 -15.45 2.13
N THR A 90 -13.26 -14.79 1.32
CA THR A 90 -13.00 -14.58 -0.12
C THR A 90 -12.29 -13.26 -0.42
N VAL A 91 -12.33 -12.30 0.51
CA VAL A 91 -11.71 -10.98 0.32
C VAL A 91 -10.20 -11.07 0.12
N VAL A 92 -9.50 -11.96 0.84
CA VAL A 92 -8.04 -12.10 0.71
C VAL A 92 -7.63 -12.58 -0.69
N PRO A 93 -8.13 -13.71 -1.22
CA PRO A 93 -7.75 -14.15 -2.56
C PRO A 93 -8.11 -13.12 -3.64
N GLN A 94 -9.29 -12.48 -3.53
CA GLN A 94 -9.70 -11.44 -4.47
C GLN A 94 -8.77 -10.22 -4.43
N THR A 95 -8.41 -9.74 -3.23
CA THR A 95 -7.56 -8.56 -3.07
C THR A 95 -6.12 -8.82 -3.49
N VAL A 96 -5.57 -10.00 -3.21
CA VAL A 96 -4.21 -10.36 -3.66
C VAL A 96 -4.12 -10.32 -5.19
N ASN A 97 -5.18 -10.71 -5.92
CA ASN A 97 -5.22 -10.60 -7.38
C ASN A 97 -5.28 -9.14 -7.90
N LEU A 98 -5.61 -8.17 -7.05
CA LEU A 98 -5.58 -6.74 -7.39
C LEU A 98 -4.20 -6.11 -7.17
N LEU A 99 -3.27 -6.81 -6.51
CA LEU A 99 -1.90 -6.36 -6.26
C LEU A 99 -0.99 -6.57 -7.49
N THR A 100 -1.37 -5.94 -8.60
CA THR A 100 -0.69 -6.03 -9.90
C THR A 100 -0.45 -4.64 -10.49
N ASP A 101 0.42 -4.55 -11.51
CA ASP A 101 0.75 -3.29 -12.19
C ASP A 101 -0.42 -2.63 -12.95
N THR A 102 -1.56 -3.32 -13.05
CA THR A 102 -2.80 -2.73 -13.58
C THR A 102 -3.49 -1.80 -12.56
N SER A 103 -3.16 -1.93 -11.28
CA SER A 103 -3.59 -1.04 -10.20
C SER A 103 -2.50 0.00 -9.92
N THR A 104 -2.91 1.21 -9.53
CA THR A 104 -1.95 2.23 -9.10
C THR A 104 -1.18 1.78 -7.86
N GLN A 105 0.03 2.31 -7.68
CA GLN A 105 0.85 2.05 -6.51
C GLN A 105 0.09 2.33 -5.20
N GLU A 106 -0.64 3.44 -5.14
CA GLU A 106 -1.43 3.87 -3.98
C GLU A 106 -2.54 2.88 -3.65
N GLU A 107 -3.23 2.35 -4.66
CA GLU A 107 -4.27 1.35 -4.49
C GLU A 107 -3.69 0.03 -3.97
N GLN A 108 -2.55 -0.40 -4.52
CA GLN A 108 -1.85 -1.60 -4.08
C GLN A 108 -1.39 -1.48 -2.62
N ILE A 109 -0.75 -0.36 -2.25
CA ILE A 109 -0.29 -0.11 -0.87
C ILE A 109 -1.46 -0.14 0.11
N ARG A 110 -2.57 0.50 -0.26
CA ARG A 110 -3.78 0.55 0.57
C ARG A 110 -4.38 -0.82 0.78
N ALA A 111 -4.59 -1.56 -0.31
CA ALA A 111 -5.11 -2.93 -0.27
C ALA A 111 -4.20 -3.85 0.55
N ALA A 112 -2.89 -3.80 0.31
CA ALA A 112 -1.92 -4.59 1.04
C ALA A 112 -1.90 -4.26 2.54
N ARG A 113 -2.03 -2.98 2.90
CA ARG A 113 -2.17 -2.57 4.29
C ARG A 113 -3.42 -3.17 4.95
N THR A 114 -4.56 -3.15 4.27
CA THR A 114 -5.80 -3.74 4.78
C THR A 114 -5.65 -5.25 4.98
N LEU A 115 -4.98 -5.94 4.06
CA LEU A 115 -4.76 -7.38 4.13
C LEU A 115 -3.95 -7.85 5.34
N THR A 116 -3.08 -7.01 5.92
CA THR A 116 -2.34 -7.39 7.13
C THR A 116 -3.24 -7.53 8.37
N PHE A 117 -4.48 -7.03 8.31
CA PHE A 117 -5.48 -7.19 9.38
C PHE A 117 -6.38 -8.42 9.17
N ALA A 118 -6.29 -9.10 8.02
CA ALA A 118 -7.14 -10.25 7.72
C ALA A 118 -6.74 -11.48 8.54
N GLN A 119 -7.69 -12.00 9.32
CA GLN A 119 -7.51 -13.18 10.17
C GLN A 119 -7.83 -14.50 9.47
N GLN A 120 -8.50 -14.43 8.31
CA GLN A 120 -9.00 -15.59 7.55
C GLN A 120 -8.76 -15.38 6.05
N GLY A 121 -8.91 -16.44 5.26
CA GLY A 121 -8.75 -16.39 3.80
C GLY A 121 -7.31 -16.53 3.30
N TRP A 122 -6.31 -16.47 4.18
CA TRP A 122 -4.92 -16.75 3.82
C TRP A 122 -4.65 -18.23 3.62
N ASN A 123 -3.89 -18.55 2.59
CA ASN A 123 -3.28 -19.86 2.37
C ASN A 123 -1.81 -19.70 1.94
N GLN A 124 -1.08 -20.81 1.79
CA GLN A 124 0.35 -20.79 1.49
C GLN A 124 0.69 -20.10 0.15
N ASP A 125 -0.15 -20.25 -0.87
CA ASP A 125 0.01 -19.62 -2.19
C ASP A 125 -0.21 -18.10 -2.10
N LEU A 126 -1.28 -17.67 -1.44
CA LEU A 126 -1.58 -16.25 -1.25
C LEU A 126 -0.48 -15.55 -0.43
N GLN A 127 0.02 -16.20 0.62
CA GLN A 127 1.17 -15.70 1.37
C GLN A 127 2.42 -15.56 0.49
N GLN A 128 2.64 -16.49 -0.44
CA GLN A 128 3.75 -16.41 -1.39
C GLN A 128 3.59 -15.22 -2.34
N LYS A 129 2.40 -15.06 -2.93
CA LYS A 129 2.07 -13.93 -3.81
C LYS A 129 2.26 -12.60 -3.09
N PHE A 130 1.88 -12.52 -1.82
CA PHE A 130 2.08 -11.31 -1.02
C PHE A 130 3.57 -11.02 -0.76
N LEU A 131 4.40 -12.03 -0.49
CA LEU A 131 5.86 -11.86 -0.39
C LEU A 131 6.49 -11.40 -1.72
N VAL A 132 6.02 -11.93 -2.85
CA VAL A 132 6.45 -11.49 -4.19
C VAL A 132 6.06 -10.04 -4.41
N TRP A 133 4.82 -9.66 -4.05
CA TRP A 133 4.38 -8.27 -4.11
C TRP A 133 5.22 -7.38 -3.19
N LEU A 134 5.54 -7.81 -1.97
CA LEU A 134 6.42 -7.06 -1.06
C LEU A 134 7.81 -6.83 -1.68
N ALA A 135 8.36 -7.81 -2.40
CA ALA A 135 9.62 -7.64 -3.12
C ALA A 135 9.49 -6.61 -4.25
N HIS A 136 8.42 -6.69 -5.04
CA HIS A 136 8.13 -5.75 -6.11
C HIS A 136 7.90 -4.32 -5.59
N ALA A 137 7.11 -4.16 -4.52
CA ALA A 137 6.75 -2.88 -3.92
C ALA A 137 7.97 -2.09 -3.43
N ARG A 138 9.13 -2.71 -3.23
CA ARG A 138 10.38 -2.00 -2.91
C ARG A 138 10.86 -1.10 -4.05
N THR A 139 10.43 -1.37 -5.28
CA THR A 139 10.73 -0.55 -6.47
C THR A 139 9.81 0.67 -6.60
N PHE A 140 8.78 0.76 -5.75
CA PHE A 140 7.85 1.89 -5.71
C PHE A 140 8.55 3.21 -5.41
N SER A 141 8.09 4.25 -6.12
CA SER A 141 8.67 5.60 -6.07
C SER A 141 7.88 6.50 -5.13
N GLY A 142 8.57 7.28 -4.31
CA GLY A 142 7.96 8.21 -3.36
C GLY A 142 8.93 8.64 -2.25
N GLY A 143 8.53 9.57 -1.37
CA GLY A 143 9.40 10.06 -0.30
C GLY A 143 9.61 9.07 0.86
N LYS A 144 10.35 9.51 1.90
CA LYS A 144 10.69 8.70 3.08
C LYS A 144 9.48 7.96 3.73
N GLN A 145 8.31 8.59 3.78
CA GLN A 145 7.12 7.98 4.39
C GLN A 145 6.62 6.73 3.63
N LEU A 146 6.83 6.66 2.31
CA LEU A 146 6.48 5.49 1.52
C LEU A 146 7.31 4.29 1.97
N THR A 147 8.62 4.49 2.15
CA THR A 147 9.54 3.48 2.66
C THR A 147 9.09 2.92 4.00
N GLU A 148 8.78 3.81 4.94
CA GLU A 148 8.35 3.44 6.28
C GLU A 148 7.04 2.66 6.21
N ARG A 149 6.08 3.12 5.39
CA ARG A 149 4.82 2.40 5.19
C ARG A 149 5.01 0.98 4.65
N LEU A 150 5.88 0.79 3.66
CA LEU A 150 6.16 -0.53 3.09
C LEU A 150 6.87 -1.45 4.09
N ARG A 151 7.74 -0.88 4.94
CA ARG A 151 8.35 -1.61 6.05
C ARG A 151 7.29 -2.05 7.06
N ASP A 152 6.37 -1.17 7.44
CA ASP A 152 5.30 -1.48 8.39
C ASP A 152 4.38 -2.59 7.84
N ILE A 153 4.00 -2.52 6.56
CA ILE A 153 3.18 -3.57 5.91
C ILE A 153 3.91 -4.91 5.94
N ARG A 154 5.22 -4.92 5.65
CA ARG A 154 6.04 -6.13 5.73
C ARG A 154 6.03 -6.70 7.15
N VAL A 155 6.31 -5.89 8.16
CA VAL A 155 6.35 -6.33 9.57
C VAL A 155 5.00 -6.92 9.96
N ASP A 156 3.92 -6.17 9.74
CA ASP A 156 2.58 -6.60 10.14
C ASP A 156 2.15 -7.88 9.41
N PHE A 157 2.53 -8.06 8.14
CA PHE A 157 2.29 -9.32 7.43
C PHE A 157 3.08 -10.49 8.04
N LEU A 158 4.37 -10.31 8.34
CA LEU A 158 5.19 -11.39 8.92
C LEU A 158 4.74 -11.80 10.32
N ASP A 159 4.12 -10.88 11.06
CA ASP A 159 3.52 -11.15 12.37
C ASP A 159 2.25 -12.03 12.26
N THR A 160 1.59 -12.05 11.10
CA THR A 160 0.45 -12.98 10.85
C THR A 160 0.90 -14.41 10.58
N LEU A 161 2.18 -14.63 10.25
CA LEU A 161 2.70 -15.95 9.94
C LEU A 161 3.00 -16.74 11.21
N THR A 162 2.82 -18.06 11.16
CA THR A 162 3.32 -18.95 12.22
C THR A 162 4.84 -19.10 12.11
N GLU A 163 5.47 -19.58 13.18
CA GLU A 163 6.91 -19.82 13.18
C GLU A 163 7.34 -20.82 12.10
N GLN A 164 6.55 -21.88 11.90
CA GLN A 164 6.77 -22.85 10.83
C GLN A 164 6.69 -22.20 9.44
N GLN A 165 5.70 -21.32 9.21
CA GLN A 165 5.56 -20.61 7.94
C GLN A 165 6.73 -19.65 7.70
N ARG A 166 7.21 -18.95 8.74
CA ARG A 166 8.41 -18.09 8.65
C ARG A 166 9.65 -18.90 8.29
N GLN A 167 9.86 -20.06 8.90
CA GLN A 167 10.99 -20.94 8.57
C GLN A 167 10.92 -21.42 7.12
N GLN A 168 9.74 -21.85 6.68
CA GLN A 168 9.52 -22.31 5.30
C GLN A 168 9.79 -21.22 4.26
N LYS A 169 9.48 -19.96 4.59
CA LYS A 169 9.63 -18.78 3.71
C LYS A 169 10.89 -17.96 4.01
N SER A 170 11.82 -18.50 4.80
CA SER A 170 12.99 -17.77 5.30
C SER A 170 13.86 -17.18 4.19
N LYS A 171 13.97 -17.88 3.05
CA LYS A 171 14.72 -17.42 1.88
C LYS A 171 14.07 -16.19 1.24
N GLU A 172 12.76 -16.21 1.01
CA GLU A 172 12.05 -15.04 0.47
C GLU A 172 12.08 -13.87 1.44
N ILE A 173 11.86 -14.13 2.74
CA ILE A 173 11.90 -13.10 3.77
C ILE A 173 13.28 -12.44 3.82
N ALA A 174 14.37 -13.21 3.81
CA ALA A 174 15.73 -12.67 3.80
C ALA A 174 16.06 -11.91 2.52
N ALA A 175 15.43 -12.25 1.38
CA ALA A 175 15.63 -11.51 0.13
C ALA A 175 15.05 -10.09 0.18
N LEU A 176 14.05 -9.84 1.02
CA LEU A 176 13.46 -8.51 1.23
C LEU A 176 14.43 -7.54 1.92
N ASP A 177 15.44 -8.04 2.65
CA ASP A 177 16.47 -7.22 3.33
C ASP A 177 17.66 -6.87 2.45
N LYS A 178 17.88 -7.62 1.36
CA LYS A 178 19.00 -7.37 0.45
C LYS A 178 18.77 -6.08 -0.30
N PRO A 179 19.74 -5.16 -0.45
CA PRO A 179 19.60 -3.97 -1.28
C PRO A 179 19.06 -4.29 -2.68
N LEU A 180 18.22 -3.41 -3.24
CA LEU A 180 17.85 -3.51 -4.65
C LEU A 180 19.11 -3.20 -5.46
N VAL A 181 19.75 -4.23 -6.01
CA VAL A 181 20.91 -4.07 -6.87
C VAL A 181 20.40 -3.92 -8.30
N GLU A 182 20.45 -2.70 -8.83
CA GLU A 182 20.59 -2.55 -10.28
C GLU A 182 22.07 -2.65 -10.60
N GLU A 183 22.48 -3.78 -11.17
CA GLU A 183 23.84 -4.00 -11.66
C GLU A 183 24.08 -3.17 -12.94
N GLU A 184 24.18 -1.84 -12.80
CA GLU A 184 24.78 -1.02 -13.85
C GLU A 184 26.30 -0.96 -13.59
N ILE A 185 27.07 -1.64 -14.43
CA ILE A 185 28.54 -1.56 -14.41
C ILE A 185 28.93 -0.14 -14.81
N VAL A 186 29.40 0.64 -13.84
CA VAL A 186 29.95 1.96 -14.13
C VAL A 186 31.45 1.82 -14.41
N PRO A 187 31.94 2.21 -15.60
CA PRO A 187 33.36 2.21 -15.87
C PRO A 187 34.09 3.14 -14.90
N ALA A 188 35.26 2.71 -14.42
CA ALA A 188 36.12 3.54 -13.59
C ALA A 188 36.46 4.84 -14.32
N ARG A 189 36.17 5.99 -13.69
CA ARG A 189 36.49 7.30 -14.26
C ARG A 189 37.87 7.75 -13.77
N PRO A 190 38.79 8.15 -14.66
CA PRO A 190 40.03 8.77 -14.23
C PRO A 190 39.75 10.10 -13.52
N VAL A 191 40.60 10.46 -12.57
CA VAL A 191 40.59 11.80 -11.97
C VAL A 191 40.99 12.79 -13.07
N VAL A 192 40.07 13.69 -13.43
CA VAL A 192 40.31 14.69 -14.49
C VAL A 192 40.91 15.97 -13.90
N GLN A 193 40.35 16.46 -12.79
CA GLN A 193 40.74 17.72 -12.14
C GLN A 193 40.30 17.72 -10.67
N ASP A 194 41.07 18.39 -9.82
CA ASP A 194 40.68 18.75 -8.45
C ASP A 194 39.97 20.10 -8.48
N TRP A 195 38.63 20.08 -8.46
CA TRP A 195 37.78 21.24 -8.69
C TRP A 195 37.72 22.17 -7.48
N LYS A 196 37.88 23.48 -7.70
CA LYS A 196 37.65 24.54 -6.71
C LYS A 196 36.34 25.27 -7.00
N LEU A 197 35.84 26.03 -6.01
CA LEU A 197 34.63 26.85 -6.18
C LEU A 197 34.79 27.86 -7.32
N ASP A 198 35.95 28.50 -7.42
CA ASP A 198 36.27 29.47 -8.47
C ASP A 198 36.21 28.84 -9.88
N ASP A 199 36.45 27.52 -10.00
CA ASP A 199 36.34 26.79 -11.26
C ASP A 199 34.87 26.55 -11.67
N LEU A 200 33.94 26.56 -10.70
CA LEU A 200 32.52 26.26 -10.90
C LEU A 200 31.66 27.52 -11.01
N GLU A 201 32.07 28.62 -10.38
CA GLU A 201 31.32 29.88 -10.30
C GLU A 201 30.88 30.41 -11.69
N PRO A 202 31.74 30.42 -12.74
CA PRO A 202 31.34 30.89 -14.07
C PRO A 202 30.23 30.05 -14.70
N HIS A 203 30.08 28.79 -14.28
CA HIS A 203 29.15 27.83 -14.85
C HIS A 203 27.81 27.74 -14.11
N LEU A 204 27.67 28.40 -12.95
CA LEU A 204 26.45 28.32 -12.11
C LEU A 204 25.19 28.74 -12.87
N SER A 205 25.29 29.77 -13.71
CA SER A 205 24.16 30.26 -14.52
C SER A 205 23.63 29.22 -15.53
N ALA A 206 24.47 28.26 -15.93
CA ALA A 206 24.13 27.23 -16.91
C ALA A 206 23.57 25.94 -16.28
N VAL A 207 23.65 25.75 -14.96
CA VAL A 207 23.25 24.51 -14.25
C VAL A 207 21.77 24.16 -14.46
N ALA A 208 20.92 25.16 -14.68
CA ALA A 208 19.49 24.95 -14.95
C ALA A 208 19.20 24.49 -16.40
N THR A 209 20.15 24.58 -17.32
CA THR A 209 19.96 24.30 -18.75
C THR A 209 20.56 22.96 -19.14
N ASN A 210 19.95 22.25 -20.12
CA ASN A 210 20.44 20.96 -20.66
C ASN A 210 20.65 19.84 -19.62
N ARG A 211 19.80 19.77 -18.58
CA ARG A 211 19.81 18.68 -17.60
C ARG A 211 19.63 17.32 -18.28
N ASN A 212 20.52 16.37 -17.98
CA ASN A 212 20.46 15.00 -18.50
C ASN A 212 20.40 13.99 -17.34
N PHE A 213 19.22 13.41 -17.15
CA PHE A 213 18.97 12.45 -16.07
C PHE A 213 19.79 11.17 -16.19
N LYS A 214 20.09 10.72 -17.42
CA LYS A 214 20.92 9.54 -17.66
C LYS A 214 22.37 9.79 -17.22
N SER A 215 22.95 10.94 -17.56
CA SER A 215 24.32 11.27 -17.14
C SER A 215 24.43 11.52 -15.63
N ALA A 216 23.40 12.13 -15.02
CA ALA A 216 23.33 12.32 -13.58
C ALA A 216 23.29 10.98 -12.83
N ARG A 217 22.43 10.04 -13.27
CA ARG A 217 22.36 8.69 -12.72
C ARG A 217 23.72 7.98 -12.80
N GLN A 218 24.39 8.03 -13.94
CA GLN A 218 25.72 7.44 -14.11
C GLN A 218 26.76 8.06 -13.17
N ALA A 219 26.71 9.38 -12.96
CA ALA A 219 27.61 10.06 -12.03
C ALA A 219 27.40 9.59 -10.58
N LEU A 220 26.14 9.41 -10.16
CA LEU A 220 25.79 8.99 -8.80
C LEU A 220 26.09 7.51 -8.55
N LEU A 221 25.94 6.66 -9.57
CA LEU A 221 26.42 5.28 -9.51
C LEU A 221 27.96 5.23 -9.42
N ALA A 222 28.68 6.02 -10.25
CA ALA A 222 30.14 6.10 -10.22
C ALA A 222 30.68 6.51 -8.86
N ALA A 223 30.05 7.51 -8.25
CA ALA A 223 30.40 8.04 -6.94
C ALA A 223 29.93 7.15 -5.78
N SER A 224 29.35 5.97 -6.05
CA SER A 224 28.76 5.09 -5.05
C SER A 224 27.66 5.73 -4.19
N CYS A 225 27.12 6.88 -4.60
CA CYS A 225 26.05 7.57 -3.88
C CYS A 225 24.80 6.69 -3.80
N LEU A 226 24.51 5.93 -4.87
CA LEU A 226 23.37 5.01 -4.91
C LEU A 226 23.55 3.77 -4.03
N LYS A 227 24.72 3.55 -3.40
CA LYS A 227 24.87 2.52 -2.36
C LYS A 227 24.22 2.88 -1.04
N CYS A 228 23.93 4.17 -0.83
CA CYS A 228 23.25 4.66 0.37
C CYS A 228 21.94 5.37 0.04
N HIS A 229 21.88 6.10 -1.08
CA HIS A 229 20.74 6.94 -1.46
C HIS A 229 19.92 6.33 -2.60
N ARG A 230 18.63 6.71 -2.67
CA ARG A 230 17.70 6.32 -3.72
C ARG A 230 17.37 7.49 -4.65
N ILE A 231 17.22 7.23 -5.95
CA ILE A 231 16.63 8.13 -6.96
C ILE A 231 15.63 7.33 -7.81
N GLY A 232 14.39 7.78 -7.84
CA GLY A 232 13.28 7.02 -8.42
C GLY A 232 13.16 5.66 -7.72
N SER A 233 13.25 4.60 -8.52
CA SER A 233 13.25 3.20 -8.05
C SER A 233 14.66 2.64 -7.78
N THR A 234 15.73 3.43 -7.97
CA THR A 234 17.11 2.94 -8.03
C THR A 234 17.95 3.36 -6.83
N GLY A 235 18.77 2.44 -6.32
CA GLY A 235 19.73 2.68 -5.24
C GLY A 235 19.29 2.10 -3.90
N ALA A 236 20.13 2.26 -2.90
CA ALA A 236 19.86 1.77 -1.55
C ALA A 236 19.03 2.78 -0.76
N GLN A 237 18.44 2.30 0.33
CA GLN A 237 17.52 3.06 1.14
C GLN A 237 18.04 3.22 2.58
N ILE A 238 19.32 3.57 2.68
CA ILE A 238 20.02 3.79 3.94
C ILE A 238 19.99 5.29 4.29
N GLY A 239 20.24 6.14 3.30
CA GLY A 239 20.21 7.60 3.37
C GLY A 239 18.93 8.20 2.78
N PRO A 240 18.78 9.54 2.84
CA PRO A 240 17.65 10.27 2.26
C PRO A 240 17.41 9.96 0.78
N ASP A 241 16.14 9.97 0.39
CA ASP A 241 15.72 9.87 -1.01
C ASP A 241 16.03 11.17 -1.77
N LEU A 242 16.75 11.07 -2.88
CA LEU A 242 17.21 12.20 -3.70
C LEU A 242 16.37 12.41 -4.96
N THR A 243 15.27 11.66 -5.15
CA THR A 243 14.41 11.74 -6.36
C THR A 243 13.93 13.16 -6.65
N ASN A 244 13.63 13.92 -5.60
CA ASN A 244 13.08 15.28 -5.70
C ASN A 244 14.11 16.36 -5.34
N VAL A 245 15.41 16.01 -5.30
CA VAL A 245 16.48 16.96 -5.01
C VAL A 245 17.04 17.46 -6.35
N GLY A 246 16.52 18.59 -6.84
CA GLY A 246 17.06 19.27 -8.03
C GLY A 246 16.10 20.15 -8.81
#